data_AF-A0A563E0W6-F1
#
_entry.id   AF-A0A563E0W6-F1
#
_cell.length_a   1.000
_cell.length_b   1.000
_cell.length_c   1.000
_cell.angle_alpha   90.00
_cell.angle_beta   90.00
_cell.angle_gamma   90.00
#
_symmetry.space_group_name_H-M   'P 1'
#
loop_
_entity.id
_entity.type
_entity.pdbx_description
1 polymer ?
#
loop_
_entity_poly.entity_id
_entity_poly.type
_entity_poly.pdbx_seq_one_letter_code
_entity_poly.pdbx_strand_id
1 'polypeptide(L)'
;MSTGHSDVLIYGDFACARCYLASQKADALVHRGALISWRAVEQNPHLAVAGRQHDAATRADLDQVLAVLRPRLRGGEVLPERIPGFAPKSQAAVSAYAEACGAHVADEIRGSLFTAYWLHGTNIGDPEVLRTLLAAEFLKGDATSAPIREFGYAVAMTRSPITGAAWRRVRDWRRQWLDLGAGDLPVVSDGQRVEVGDAGLAWLDDVLDQEPAPARAPVRSWRPPTTAIPPATWTTQIGDPWQRAWQLRQVDETLTQRQS
;
A
#
# COMPACT_ATOMS: atom_id res chain seq x y z
N MET A 1 5.19 11.82 35.47
CA MET A 1 4.68 10.54 34.93
C MET A 1 4.97 10.57 33.44
N SER A 2 5.95 9.82 32.98
CA SER A 2 6.33 9.81 31.55
C SER A 2 5.24 9.07 30.81
N THR A 3 4.47 9.76 29.97
CA THR A 3 3.59 9.13 28.98
C THR A 3 4.50 8.46 27.95
N GLY A 4 4.88 7.22 28.23
CA GLY A 4 5.62 6.38 27.28
C GLY A 4 4.72 6.20 26.07
N HIS A 5 4.96 6.97 25.01
CA HIS A 5 4.30 6.74 23.74
C HIS A 5 4.85 5.41 23.25
N SER A 6 4.01 4.38 23.19
CA SER A 6 4.41 3.07 22.68
C SER A 6 4.70 3.24 21.19
N ASP A 7 5.97 3.17 20.79
CA ASP A 7 6.38 3.11 19.40
C ASP A 7 6.04 1.70 18.89
N VAL A 8 4.95 1.58 18.14
CA VAL A 8 4.47 0.29 17.63
C VAL A 8 4.94 0.12 16.20
N LEU A 9 5.78 -0.89 16.00
CA LEU A 9 6.26 -1.34 14.72
C LEU A 9 5.29 -2.38 14.14
N ILE A 10 4.83 -2.17 12.90
CA ILE A 10 3.95 -3.09 12.18
C ILE A 10 4.58 -3.47 10.85
N TYR A 11 4.78 -4.77 10.62
CA TYR A 11 5.06 -5.31 9.29
C TYR A 11 3.77 -5.80 8.65
N GLY A 12 3.57 -5.44 7.39
CA GLY A 12 2.41 -5.91 6.65
C GLY A 12 2.62 -5.98 5.14
N ASP A 13 1.82 -6.83 4.50
CA ASP A 13 1.71 -6.95 3.05
C ASP A 13 0.35 -6.39 2.62
N PHE A 14 0.34 -5.63 1.52
CA PHE A 14 -0.87 -5.09 0.94
C PHE A 14 -1.85 -6.16 0.46
N ALA A 15 -1.37 -7.37 0.16
CA ALA A 15 -2.19 -8.52 -0.24
C ALA A 15 -2.74 -9.34 0.96
N CYS A 16 -2.51 -8.93 2.21
CA CYS A 16 -2.97 -9.65 3.40
C CYS A 16 -4.20 -8.99 4.07
N ALA A 17 -5.29 -9.74 4.26
CA ALA A 17 -6.54 -9.24 4.84
C ALA A 17 -6.37 -8.78 6.30
N ARG A 18 -5.57 -9.51 7.09
CA ARG A 18 -5.23 -9.11 8.46
C ARG A 18 -4.42 -7.82 8.48
N CYS A 19 -3.51 -7.64 7.52
CA CYS A 19 -2.74 -6.39 7.38
C CYS A 19 -3.64 -5.22 7.01
N TYR A 20 -4.68 -5.43 6.20
CA TYR A 20 -5.65 -4.39 5.91
C TYR A 20 -6.39 -3.93 7.18
N LEU A 21 -6.83 -4.86 8.01
CA LEU A 21 -7.44 -4.53 9.29
C LEU A 21 -6.44 -3.83 10.24
N ALA A 22 -5.21 -4.33 10.32
CA ALA A 22 -4.14 -3.71 11.11
C ALA A 22 -3.80 -2.29 10.65
N SER A 23 -3.87 -2.02 9.34
CA SER A 23 -3.69 -0.69 8.76
C SER A 23 -4.76 0.29 9.27
N GLN A 24 -6.01 -0.13 9.38
CA GLN A 24 -7.08 0.72 9.91
C GLN A 24 -6.92 0.98 11.42
N LYS A 25 -6.45 -0.04 12.17
CA LYS A 25 -6.10 0.10 13.59
C LYS A 25 -4.92 1.05 13.78
N ALA A 26 -3.91 0.97 12.92
CA ALA A 26 -2.77 1.89 12.89
C ALA A 26 -3.25 3.33 12.66
N ASP A 27 -4.16 3.55 11.71
CA ASP A 27 -4.74 4.88 11.49
C ASP A 27 -5.44 5.38 12.76
N ALA A 28 -6.28 4.56 13.38
CA ALA A 28 -6.98 4.92 14.61
C ALA A 28 -6.02 5.26 15.76
N LEU A 29 -4.88 4.56 15.88
CA LEU A 29 -3.82 4.83 16.86
C LEU A 29 -3.08 6.13 16.57
N VAL A 30 -2.71 6.39 15.31
CA VAL A 30 -2.09 7.66 14.90
C VAL A 30 -3.01 8.84 15.20
N HIS A 31 -4.32 8.71 14.97
CA HIS A 31 -5.30 9.73 15.32
C HIS A 31 -5.42 9.98 16.83
N ARG A 32 -4.98 9.04 17.67
CA ARG A 32 -4.88 9.17 19.14
C ARG A 32 -3.52 9.69 19.60
N GLY A 33 -2.58 9.94 18.69
CA GLY A 33 -1.24 10.44 18.99
C GLY A 33 -0.20 9.34 19.22
N ALA A 34 -0.53 8.07 19.00
CA ALA A 34 0.44 6.99 19.07
C ALA A 34 1.47 7.09 17.93
N LEU A 35 2.70 6.65 18.20
CA LEU A 35 3.76 6.58 17.19
C LEU A 35 3.70 5.20 16.53
N ILE A 36 3.35 5.15 15.25
CA ILE A 36 3.30 3.91 14.48
C ILE A 36 4.38 3.91 13.41
N SER A 37 5.24 2.89 13.42
CA SER A 37 6.19 2.61 12.36
C SER A 37 5.66 1.47 11.48
N TRP A 38 5.14 1.79 10.30
CA TRP A 38 4.72 0.75 9.35
C TRP A 38 5.85 0.38 8.37
N ARG A 39 6.06 -0.92 8.17
CA ARG A 39 7.06 -1.48 7.25
C ARG A 39 6.38 -2.44 6.27
N ALA A 40 6.36 -2.07 4.99
CA ALA A 40 5.74 -2.91 3.98
C ALA A 40 6.68 -4.05 3.54
N VAL A 41 6.14 -5.26 3.47
CA VAL A 41 6.85 -6.46 3.00
C VAL A 41 6.02 -7.20 1.96
N GLU A 42 6.68 -8.01 1.13
CA GLU A 42 6.02 -8.92 0.19
C GLU A 42 6.12 -10.35 0.74
N GLN A 43 4.98 -10.90 1.15
CA GLN A 43 4.84 -12.25 1.69
C GLN A 43 5.01 -13.31 0.59
N ASN A 44 4.57 -13.02 -0.64
CA ASN A 44 4.56 -13.97 -1.75
C ASN A 44 5.44 -13.52 -2.94
N PRO A 45 6.78 -13.46 -2.78
CA PRO A 45 7.69 -12.92 -3.80
C PRO A 45 7.77 -13.76 -5.07
N HIS A 46 7.35 -15.03 -5.01
CA HIS A 46 7.36 -15.96 -6.14
C HIS A 46 6.12 -15.84 -7.03
N LEU A 47 5.15 -14.99 -6.69
CA LEU A 47 4.01 -14.74 -7.56
C LEU A 47 4.47 -14.24 -8.93
N ALA A 48 3.77 -14.74 -9.96
CA ALA A 48 3.95 -14.26 -11.31
C ALA A 48 3.72 -12.74 -11.38
N VAL A 49 4.37 -12.11 -12.34
CA VAL A 49 4.33 -10.66 -12.55
C VAL A 49 2.89 -10.13 -12.70
N ALA A 50 2.01 -10.88 -13.37
CA ALA A 50 0.61 -10.52 -13.56
C ALA A 50 -0.27 -10.77 -12.31
N GLY A 51 0.31 -11.26 -11.20
CA GLY A 51 -0.44 -11.81 -10.08
C GLY A 51 -0.99 -13.21 -10.38
N ARG A 52 -1.93 -13.66 -9.55
CA ARG A 52 -2.55 -14.99 -9.66
C ARG A 52 -4.04 -14.90 -9.39
N GLN A 53 -4.86 -15.38 -10.31
CA GLN A 53 -6.30 -15.56 -10.08
C GLN A 53 -6.53 -16.60 -8.98
N HIS A 54 -7.50 -16.34 -8.10
CA HIS A 54 -7.84 -17.32 -7.07
C HIS A 54 -8.66 -18.46 -7.66
N ASP A 55 -8.22 -19.70 -7.44
CA ASP A 55 -9.08 -20.86 -7.65
C ASP A 55 -10.21 -20.91 -6.60
N ALA A 56 -11.10 -21.89 -6.71
CA ALA A 56 -12.25 -22.00 -5.82
C ALA A 56 -11.84 -22.29 -4.36
N ALA A 57 -10.81 -23.13 -4.16
CA ALA A 57 -10.31 -23.47 -2.83
C ALA A 57 -9.70 -22.26 -2.13
N THR A 58 -8.80 -21.54 -2.82
CA THR A 58 -8.16 -20.33 -2.30
C THR A 58 -9.20 -19.24 -1.97
N ARG A 59 -10.26 -19.12 -2.79
CA ARG A 59 -11.37 -18.21 -2.48
C ARG A 59 -12.10 -18.60 -1.20
N ALA A 60 -12.45 -19.87 -1.05
CA ALA A 60 -13.12 -20.36 0.16
C ALA A 60 -12.28 -20.13 1.43
N ASP A 61 -10.97 -20.39 1.36
CA ASP A 61 -10.05 -20.15 2.48
C ASP A 61 -9.98 -18.67 2.88
N LEU A 62 -9.87 -17.78 1.89
CA LEU A 62 -9.85 -16.34 2.13
C LEU A 62 -11.20 -15.81 2.63
N ASP A 63 -12.32 -16.43 2.22
CA ASP A 63 -13.67 -16.01 2.64
C ASP A 63 -13.88 -16.39 4.10
N GLN A 64 -13.36 -17.55 4.49
CA GLN A 64 -13.29 -17.97 5.88
C GLN A 64 -12.43 -17.02 6.72
N VAL A 65 -11.29 -16.57 6.19
CA VAL A 65 -10.47 -15.53 6.87
C VAL A 65 -11.27 -14.24 7.07
N LEU A 66 -11.96 -13.74 6.04
CA LEU A 66 -12.81 -12.54 6.20
C LEU A 66 -13.95 -12.77 7.20
N ALA A 67 -14.57 -13.96 7.21
CA ALA A 67 -15.61 -14.31 8.18
C ALA A 67 -15.09 -14.30 9.63
N VAL A 68 -13.86 -14.75 9.87
CA VAL A 68 -13.20 -14.69 11.19
C VAL A 68 -12.82 -13.26 11.58
N LEU A 69 -12.48 -12.40 10.62
CA LEU A 69 -12.10 -11.02 10.91
C LEU A 69 -13.30 -10.09 11.12
N ARG A 70 -14.45 -10.35 10.51
CA ARG A 70 -15.66 -9.50 10.62
C ARG A 70 -16.09 -9.20 12.06
N PRO A 71 -16.15 -10.18 12.99
CA PRO A 71 -16.49 -9.91 14.39
C PRO A 71 -15.50 -9.01 15.14
N ARG A 72 -14.28 -8.81 14.60
CA ARG A 72 -13.25 -7.95 15.21
C ARG A 72 -13.30 -6.50 14.74
N LEU A 73 -14.21 -6.16 13.84
CA LEU A 73 -14.37 -4.80 13.36
C LEU A 73 -14.79 -3.88 14.50
N ARG A 74 -14.05 -2.78 14.67
CA ARG A 74 -14.40 -1.65 15.53
C ARG A 74 -15.05 -0.53 14.72
N GLY A 75 -15.60 0.47 15.41
CA GLY A 75 -16.32 1.58 14.78
C GLY A 75 -15.50 2.30 13.71
N GLY A 76 -15.97 2.25 12.46
CA GLY A 76 -15.33 2.88 11.30
C GLY A 76 -14.38 1.98 10.50
N GLU A 77 -14.02 0.80 11.03
CA GLU A 77 -13.25 -0.20 10.29
C GLU A 77 -14.14 -0.92 9.27
N VAL A 78 -13.59 -1.25 8.10
CA VAL A 78 -14.30 -1.93 7.02
C VAL A 78 -13.50 -3.13 6.52
N LEU A 79 -14.22 -4.17 6.11
CA LEU A 79 -13.70 -5.28 5.33
C LEU A 79 -14.54 -5.39 4.06
N PRO A 80 -13.98 -5.91 2.96
CA PRO A 80 -14.77 -6.07 1.76
C PRO A 80 -15.86 -7.13 1.94
N GLU A 81 -16.96 -6.93 1.22
CA GLU A 81 -18.06 -7.92 1.18
C GLU A 81 -17.58 -9.23 0.54
N ARG A 82 -16.71 -9.13 -0.47
CA ARG A 82 -16.14 -10.25 -1.22
C ARG A 82 -14.65 -10.03 -1.43
N ILE A 83 -13.87 -11.10 -1.41
CA ILE A 83 -12.43 -11.03 -1.69
C ILE A 83 -12.21 -10.55 -3.15
N PRO A 84 -11.15 -9.77 -3.41
CA PRO A 84 -10.67 -9.53 -4.77
C PRO A 84 -10.48 -10.85 -5.54
N GLY A 85 -10.73 -10.84 -6.86
CA GLY A 85 -10.65 -12.06 -7.68
C GLY A 85 -9.23 -12.64 -7.86
N PHE A 86 -8.19 -11.91 -7.45
CA PHE A 86 -6.80 -12.28 -7.64
C PHE A 86 -5.89 -11.77 -6.51
N ALA A 87 -4.74 -12.41 -6.38
CA ALA A 87 -3.62 -11.97 -5.55
C ALA A 87 -2.63 -11.13 -6.39
N PRO A 88 -2.38 -9.86 -6.05
CA PRO A 88 -1.37 -9.04 -6.72
C PRO A 88 0.04 -9.47 -6.29
N LYS A 89 1.02 -9.26 -7.19
CA LYS A 89 2.43 -9.23 -6.79
C LYS A 89 2.72 -7.88 -6.13
N SER A 90 2.72 -7.83 -4.80
CA SER A 90 2.72 -6.57 -4.03
C SER A 90 4.04 -5.80 -4.08
N GLN A 91 5.10 -6.34 -4.70
CA GLN A 91 6.39 -5.67 -4.88
C GLN A 91 6.27 -4.21 -5.35
N ALA A 92 5.43 -3.92 -6.35
CA ALA A 92 5.28 -2.56 -6.88
C ALA A 92 4.70 -1.61 -5.81
N ALA A 93 3.71 -2.07 -5.06
CA ALA A 93 3.08 -1.33 -3.96
C ALA A 93 4.06 -1.13 -2.79
N VAL A 94 4.85 -2.14 -2.44
CA VAL A 94 5.92 -2.03 -1.42
C VAL A 94 6.95 -0.97 -1.83
N SER A 95 7.36 -0.96 -3.10
CA SER A 95 8.28 0.05 -3.64
C SER A 95 7.69 1.46 -3.57
N ALA A 96 6.45 1.64 -4.02
CA ALA A 96 5.77 2.93 -3.96
C ALA A 96 5.60 3.42 -2.52
N TYR A 97 5.23 2.52 -1.60
CA TYR A 97 5.14 2.87 -0.17
C TYR A 97 6.49 3.29 0.42
N ALA A 98 7.59 2.64 0.03
CA ALA A 98 8.92 3.04 0.47
C ALA A 98 9.33 4.44 -0.01
N GLU A 99 8.88 4.87 -1.20
CA GLU A 99 9.01 6.26 -1.65
C GLU A 99 8.13 7.21 -0.83
N ALA A 100 6.91 6.79 -0.51
CA ALA A 100 5.96 7.59 0.29
C ALA A 100 6.53 7.96 1.66
N CYS A 101 7.31 7.06 2.29
CA CYS A 101 8.05 7.38 3.51
C CYS A 101 9.05 8.52 3.33
N GLY A 102 9.72 8.61 2.18
CA GLY A 102 10.66 9.70 1.88
C GLY A 102 9.97 11.02 1.47
N ALA A 103 8.72 10.94 1.02
CA ALA A 103 7.90 12.08 0.63
C ALA A 103 6.91 12.54 1.72
N HIS A 104 6.96 11.93 2.91
CA HIS A 104 6.08 12.24 4.05
C HIS A 104 4.57 12.10 3.77
N VAL A 105 4.20 11.14 2.92
CA VAL A 105 2.79 10.82 2.57
C VAL A 105 2.48 9.32 2.78
N ALA A 106 3.23 8.67 3.68
CA ALA A 106 3.18 7.23 3.86
C ALA A 106 1.81 6.73 4.29
N ASP A 107 1.15 7.39 5.24
CA ASP A 107 -0.15 6.94 5.76
C ASP A 107 -1.26 7.08 4.71
N GLU A 108 -1.28 8.18 3.96
CA GLU A 108 -2.18 8.40 2.82
C GLU A 108 -2.02 7.30 1.76
N ILE A 109 -0.77 7.00 1.41
CA ILE A 109 -0.44 6.01 0.38
C ILE A 109 -0.78 4.61 0.86
N ARG A 110 -0.49 4.26 2.13
CA ARG A 110 -0.87 2.97 2.72
C ARG A 110 -2.38 2.77 2.66
N GLY A 111 -3.16 3.74 3.14
CA GLY A 111 -4.61 3.68 3.10
C GLY A 111 -5.16 3.55 1.67
N SER A 112 -4.58 4.29 0.72
CA SER A 112 -4.97 4.25 -0.70
C SER A 112 -4.68 2.90 -1.35
N LEU A 113 -3.50 2.31 -1.09
CA LEU A 113 -3.13 1.00 -1.63
C LEU A 113 -4.04 -0.12 -1.12
N PHE A 114 -4.29 -0.15 0.19
CA PHE A 114 -5.20 -1.13 0.78
C PHE A 114 -6.62 -0.97 0.26
N THR A 115 -7.16 0.26 0.24
CA THR A 115 -8.51 0.54 -0.25
C THR A 115 -8.65 0.14 -1.72
N ALA A 116 -7.68 0.52 -2.57
CA ALA A 116 -7.69 0.19 -3.99
C ALA A 116 -7.75 -1.32 -4.23
N TYR A 117 -6.93 -2.10 -3.52
CA TYR A 117 -6.95 -3.55 -3.69
C TYR A 117 -8.19 -4.19 -3.04
N TRP A 118 -8.42 -3.99 -1.74
CA TRP A 118 -9.43 -4.74 -1.00
C TRP A 118 -10.85 -4.31 -1.31
N LEU A 119 -11.13 -3.02 -1.46
CA LEU A 119 -12.48 -2.53 -1.71
C LEU A 119 -12.80 -2.41 -3.20
N HIS A 120 -11.80 -2.11 -4.03
CA HIS A 120 -12.01 -1.87 -5.46
C HIS A 120 -11.42 -2.94 -6.38
N GLY A 121 -10.77 -3.98 -5.83
CA GLY A 121 -10.19 -5.06 -6.64
C GLY A 121 -9.09 -4.58 -7.61
N THR A 122 -8.46 -3.43 -7.33
CA THR A 122 -7.48 -2.80 -8.22
C THR A 122 -6.15 -3.55 -8.18
N ASN A 123 -5.50 -3.75 -9.34
CA ASN A 123 -4.20 -4.41 -9.42
C ASN A 123 -3.06 -3.49 -9.00
N ILE A 124 -2.81 -3.44 -7.70
CA ILE A 124 -1.69 -2.70 -7.11
C ILE A 124 -0.30 -3.31 -7.40
N GLY A 125 -0.24 -4.46 -8.09
CA GLY A 125 1.01 -5.01 -8.63
C GLY A 125 1.42 -4.43 -10.00
N ASP A 126 0.52 -3.67 -10.61
CA ASP A 126 0.75 -3.00 -11.89
C ASP A 126 1.32 -1.58 -11.66
N PRO A 127 2.56 -1.30 -12.10
CA PRO A 127 3.16 0.02 -11.94
C PRO A 127 2.43 1.13 -12.69
N GLU A 128 1.70 0.85 -13.78
CA GLU A 128 0.91 1.87 -14.48
C GLU A 128 -0.28 2.31 -13.63
N VAL A 129 -0.99 1.34 -13.06
CA VAL A 129 -2.09 1.58 -12.13
C VAL A 129 -1.63 2.42 -10.95
N LEU A 130 -0.47 2.09 -10.36
CA LEU A 130 0.06 2.84 -9.21
C LEU A 130 0.44 4.28 -9.55
N ARG A 131 0.99 4.53 -10.74
CA ARG A 131 1.35 5.90 -11.18
C ARG A 131 0.12 6.80 -11.31
N THR A 132 -1.01 6.25 -11.73
CA THR A 132 -2.26 7.01 -11.77
C THR A 132 -2.92 7.12 -10.40
N LEU A 133 -2.98 6.00 -9.67
CA LEU A 133 -3.62 5.93 -8.34
C LEU A 133 -2.96 6.87 -7.33
N LEU A 134 -1.63 6.93 -7.31
CA LEU A 134 -0.87 7.56 -6.24
C LEU A 134 -0.36 8.97 -6.59
N ALA A 135 -0.41 9.39 -7.85
CA ALA A 135 0.22 10.63 -8.30
C ALA A 135 -0.25 11.86 -7.49
N ALA A 136 -1.57 12.00 -7.28
CA ALA A 136 -2.12 13.15 -6.59
C ALA A 136 -1.61 13.29 -5.15
N GLU A 137 -1.38 12.18 -4.44
CA GLU A 137 -0.82 12.24 -3.08
C GLU A 137 0.68 12.52 -3.09
N PHE A 138 1.43 11.91 -4.02
CA PHE A 138 2.86 12.21 -4.15
C PHE A 138 3.15 13.66 -4.54
N LEU A 139 2.31 14.27 -5.36
CA LEU A 139 2.45 15.68 -5.75
C LEU A 139 2.18 16.65 -4.60
N LYS A 140 1.47 16.23 -3.54
CA LYS A 140 1.29 17.02 -2.31
C LYS A 140 2.42 16.83 -1.31
N GLY A 141 3.23 15.78 -1.47
CA GLY A 141 4.32 15.44 -0.55
C GLY A 141 5.63 16.15 -0.87
N ASP A 142 6.63 15.87 -0.04
CA ASP A 142 7.94 16.54 -0.08
C ASP A 142 9.00 15.71 -0.82
N ALA A 143 8.61 15.08 -1.93
CA ALA A 143 9.52 14.20 -2.65
C ALA A 143 10.72 14.98 -3.23
N THR A 144 11.93 14.49 -2.97
CA THR A 144 13.17 15.12 -3.46
C THR A 144 13.54 14.68 -4.88
N SER A 145 13.07 13.50 -5.29
CA SER A 145 13.30 12.94 -6.62
C SER A 145 12.42 13.64 -7.67
N ALA A 146 13.02 14.15 -8.75
CA ALA A 146 12.30 14.85 -9.81
C ALA A 146 11.13 14.03 -10.41
N PRO A 147 11.29 12.74 -10.77
CA PRO A 147 10.17 11.92 -11.24
C PRO A 147 8.95 11.89 -10.31
N ILE A 148 9.18 11.90 -8.99
CA ILE A 148 8.10 11.82 -8.01
C ILE A 148 7.49 13.20 -7.79
N ARG A 149 8.33 14.22 -7.60
CA ARG A 149 7.88 15.59 -7.32
C ARG A 149 7.14 16.23 -8.49
N GLU A 150 7.58 15.96 -9.72
CA GLU A 150 7.04 16.63 -10.92
C GLU A 150 5.88 15.84 -11.53
N PHE A 151 5.86 14.51 -11.37
CA PHE A 151 4.89 13.64 -12.07
C PHE A 151 4.15 12.65 -11.15
N GLY A 152 4.51 12.55 -9.87
CA GLY A 152 3.93 11.59 -8.94
C GLY A 152 4.39 10.13 -9.18
N TYR A 153 5.48 9.91 -9.91
CA TYR A 153 5.90 8.57 -10.33
C TYR A 153 6.70 7.85 -9.27
N ALA A 154 6.00 7.24 -8.32
CA ALA A 154 6.59 6.57 -7.17
C ALA A 154 7.11 5.14 -7.42
N VAL A 155 6.97 4.61 -8.64
CA VAL A 155 7.43 3.25 -8.96
C VAL A 155 7.93 3.15 -10.40
N ALA A 156 9.05 2.46 -10.59
CA ALA A 156 9.57 2.16 -11.92
C ALA A 156 8.71 1.09 -12.62
N MET A 157 8.79 1.00 -13.95
CA MET A 157 8.08 -0.08 -14.68
C MET A 157 8.61 -1.48 -14.33
N THR A 158 9.83 -1.55 -13.83
CA THR A 158 10.42 -2.77 -13.25
C THR A 158 9.90 -3.09 -11.85
N ARG A 159 8.89 -2.33 -11.35
CA ARG A 159 8.30 -2.44 -9.99
C ARG A 159 9.25 -2.10 -8.86
N SER A 160 10.44 -1.58 -9.19
CA SER A 160 11.45 -1.20 -8.21
C SER A 160 11.21 0.25 -7.72
N PRO A 161 11.75 0.61 -6.55
CA PRO A 161 11.78 1.99 -6.12
C PRO A 161 12.55 2.87 -7.12
N ILE A 162 12.23 4.16 -7.14
CA ILE A 162 12.89 5.18 -7.96
C ILE A 162 14.21 5.61 -7.32
N THR A 163 14.23 5.73 -5.99
CA THR A 163 15.35 6.27 -5.23
C THR A 163 16.15 5.16 -4.57
N GLY A 164 17.47 5.37 -4.46
CA GLY A 164 18.34 4.46 -3.71
C GLY A 164 17.98 4.41 -2.22
N ALA A 165 17.38 5.46 -1.66
CA ALA A 165 16.91 5.49 -0.28
C ALA A 165 15.73 4.54 -0.06
N ALA A 166 14.72 4.59 -0.94
CA ALA A 166 13.60 3.66 -0.89
C ALA A 166 14.04 2.21 -1.18
N TRP A 167 14.99 2.01 -2.09
CA TRP A 167 15.57 0.67 -2.31
C TRP A 167 16.22 0.08 -1.06
N ARG A 168 17.06 0.86 -0.34
CA ARG A 168 17.64 0.41 0.93
C ARG A 168 16.58 0.11 1.97
N ARG A 169 15.57 0.98 2.07
CA ARG A 169 14.43 0.81 2.98
C ARG A 169 13.68 -0.50 2.75
N VAL A 170 13.29 -0.82 1.52
CA VAL A 170 12.63 -2.10 1.18
C VAL A 170 13.51 -3.29 1.55
N ARG A 171 14.82 -3.22 1.26
CA ARG A 171 15.76 -4.28 1.61
C ARG A 171 15.89 -4.47 3.13
N ASP A 172 16.01 -3.38 3.87
CA ASP A 172 16.15 -3.42 5.32
C ASP A 172 14.89 -3.94 6.01
N TRP A 173 13.70 -3.50 5.56
CA TRP A 173 12.43 -4.03 6.03
C TRP A 173 12.32 -5.53 5.81
N ARG A 174 12.64 -5.99 4.59
CA ARG A 174 12.61 -7.42 4.28
C ARG A 174 13.58 -8.22 5.14
N ARG A 175 14.82 -7.76 5.28
CA ARG A 175 15.82 -8.44 6.14
C ARG A 175 15.31 -8.55 7.57
N GLN A 176 14.89 -7.44 8.17
CA GLN A 176 14.44 -7.42 9.56
C GLN A 176 13.19 -8.29 9.79
N TRP A 177 12.25 -8.30 8.85
CA TRP A 177 11.09 -9.18 8.93
C TRP A 177 11.47 -10.66 8.87
N LEU A 178 12.45 -11.02 8.01
CA LEU A 178 12.98 -12.38 7.96
C LEU A 178 13.72 -12.76 9.25
N ASP A 179 14.46 -11.83 9.85
CA ASP A 179 15.16 -12.04 11.13
C ASP A 179 14.18 -12.28 12.30
N LEU A 180 12.94 -11.79 12.19
CA LEU A 180 11.83 -12.09 13.12
C LEU A 180 11.17 -13.46 12.87
N GLY A 181 11.68 -14.25 11.92
CA GLY A 181 11.21 -15.61 11.64
C GLY A 181 10.14 -15.72 10.56
N ALA A 182 9.89 -14.66 9.76
CA ALA A 182 9.00 -14.67 8.60
C ALA A 182 7.61 -15.31 8.89
N GLY A 183 7.05 -15.02 10.06
CA GLY A 183 5.77 -15.57 10.50
C GLY A 183 4.56 -14.93 9.82
N ASP A 184 3.38 -15.37 10.24
CA ASP A 184 2.09 -14.85 9.76
C ASP A 184 2.00 -13.32 9.92
N LEU A 185 1.45 -12.66 8.91
CA LEU A 185 1.24 -11.22 8.92
C LEU A 185 -0.14 -10.84 9.48
N PRO A 186 -0.28 -9.66 10.13
CA PRO A 186 0.79 -8.68 10.41
C PRO A 186 1.74 -9.16 11.51
N VAL A 187 2.98 -8.67 11.51
CA VAL A 187 3.85 -8.75 12.70
C VAL A 187 3.77 -7.40 13.41
N VAL A 188 3.49 -7.41 14.70
CA VAL A 188 3.42 -6.23 15.56
C VAL A 188 4.51 -6.35 16.62
N SER A 189 5.21 -5.24 16.92
CA SER A 189 6.26 -5.21 17.94
C SER A 189 6.41 -3.84 18.57
N ASP A 190 6.83 -3.79 19.84
CA ASP A 190 7.22 -2.59 20.59
C ASP A 190 8.72 -2.62 20.94
N GLY A 191 9.47 -3.57 20.36
CA GLY A 191 10.88 -3.82 20.65
C GLY A 191 11.15 -4.78 21.82
N GLN A 192 10.15 -5.14 22.63
CA GLN A 192 10.26 -6.14 23.70
C GLN A 192 9.39 -7.37 23.40
N ARG A 193 8.18 -7.13 22.91
CA ARG A 193 7.20 -8.12 22.52
C ARG A 193 7.10 -8.16 20.99
N VAL A 194 6.86 -9.35 20.45
CA VAL A 194 6.57 -9.60 19.05
C VAL A 194 5.35 -10.50 18.98
N GLU A 195 4.31 -10.05 18.28
CA GLU A 195 3.09 -10.82 18.05
C GLU A 195 2.80 -10.90 16.55
N VAL A 196 2.23 -12.02 16.11
CA VAL A 196 2.01 -12.34 14.69
C VAL A 196 0.54 -12.64 14.41
N GLY A 197 0.11 -12.39 13.18
CA GLY A 197 -1.23 -12.72 12.69
C GLY A 197 -2.37 -12.21 13.60
N ASP A 198 -3.20 -13.15 14.06
CA ASP A 198 -4.37 -12.85 14.90
C ASP A 198 -4.01 -12.34 16.30
N ALA A 199 -2.87 -12.77 16.85
CA ALA A 199 -2.37 -12.26 18.14
C ALA A 199 -1.88 -10.81 18.01
N GLY A 200 -1.24 -10.47 16.88
CA GLY A 200 -0.86 -9.09 16.56
C GLY A 200 -2.07 -8.16 16.45
N LEU A 201 -3.16 -8.61 15.83
CA LEU A 201 -4.42 -7.86 15.78
C LEU A 201 -5.04 -7.66 17.16
N ALA A 202 -5.10 -8.71 17.98
CA ALA A 202 -5.62 -8.63 19.34
C ALA A 202 -4.80 -7.65 20.20
N TRP A 203 -3.49 -7.62 20.00
CA TRP A 203 -2.66 -6.64 20.71
C TRP A 203 -2.94 -5.20 20.26
N LEU A 204 -3.11 -4.93 18.97
CA LEU A 204 -3.52 -3.59 18.51
C LEU A 204 -4.87 -3.16 19.09
N ASP A 205 -5.79 -4.11 19.27
CA ASP A 205 -7.07 -3.90 19.96
C ASP A 205 -6.84 -3.48 21.43
N ASP A 206 -5.96 -4.17 22.16
CA ASP A 206 -5.63 -3.82 23.55
C ASP A 206 -5.00 -2.41 23.66
N VAL A 207 -4.10 -2.05 22.73
CA VAL A 207 -3.48 -0.71 22.71
C VAL A 207 -4.55 0.36 22.43
N LEU A 208 -5.47 0.09 21.50
CA LEU A 208 -6.59 0.99 21.22
C LEU A 208 -7.55 1.13 22.41
N ASP A 209 -7.66 0.15 23.31
CA ASP A 209 -8.51 0.28 24.50
C ASP A 209 -7.84 1.10 25.61
N GLN A 210 -6.51 1.18 25.60
CA GLN A 210 -5.72 1.93 26.58
C GLN A 210 -5.55 3.41 26.21
N GLU A 211 -5.55 3.74 24.91
CA GLU A 211 -5.40 5.11 24.43
C GLU A 211 -6.73 5.88 24.47
N PRO A 212 -6.79 7.10 25.04
CA PRO A 212 -8.04 7.87 25.11
C PRO A 212 -8.60 8.17 23.72
N ALA A 213 -9.92 8.07 23.57
CA ALA A 213 -10.60 8.35 22.30
C ALA A 213 -10.36 9.80 21.87
N PRO A 214 -10.06 10.06 20.58
CA PRO A 214 -9.82 11.41 20.12
C PRO A 214 -11.14 12.20 20.06
N ALA A 215 -11.06 13.52 20.18
CA ALA A 215 -12.18 14.40 19.86
C ALA A 215 -12.47 14.27 18.35
N ARG A 216 -13.63 13.69 18.02
CA ARG A 216 -14.23 13.42 16.70
C ARG A 216 -13.42 13.92 15.48
N ALA A 217 -12.76 13.01 14.78
CA ALA A 217 -12.01 13.28 13.55
C ALA A 217 -12.93 13.28 12.28
N PRO A 218 -12.54 14.01 11.22
CA PRO A 218 -13.25 13.97 9.94
C PRO A 218 -13.09 12.61 9.23
N VAL A 219 -14.18 12.12 8.65
CA VAL A 219 -14.19 10.93 7.78
C VAL A 219 -13.45 11.28 6.49
N ARG A 220 -12.34 10.59 6.20
CA ARG A 220 -11.63 10.72 4.92
C ARG A 220 -12.45 10.05 3.82
N SER A 221 -12.83 10.82 2.79
CA SER A 221 -13.45 10.26 1.58
C SER A 221 -12.38 9.85 0.58
N TRP A 222 -12.42 8.59 0.15
CA TRP A 222 -11.65 8.13 -1.00
C TRP A 222 -12.01 8.98 -2.22
N ARG A 223 -10.99 9.44 -2.96
CA ARG A 223 -11.17 10.12 -4.24
C ARG A 223 -10.66 9.22 -5.37
N PRO A 224 -11.41 9.07 -6.46
CA PRO A 224 -10.95 8.28 -7.60
C PRO A 224 -9.65 8.90 -8.19
N PRO A 225 -8.81 8.08 -8.83
CA PRO A 225 -7.52 8.52 -9.36
C PRO A 225 -7.67 9.72 -10.29
N THR A 226 -6.80 10.72 -10.14
CA THR A 226 -6.65 11.80 -11.12
C THR A 226 -5.54 11.41 -12.09
N THR A 227 -5.83 11.34 -13.39
CA THR A 227 -4.85 10.96 -14.41
C THR A 227 -3.72 11.99 -14.48
N ALA A 228 -2.53 11.62 -14.01
CA ALA A 228 -1.30 12.38 -14.25
C ALA A 228 -0.61 11.83 -15.51
N ILE A 229 -0.59 12.64 -16.58
CA ILE A 229 0.08 12.32 -17.85
C ILE A 229 1.51 12.89 -17.79
N PRO A 230 2.56 12.11 -18.08
CA PRO A 230 3.92 12.64 -18.10
C PRO A 230 4.14 13.46 -19.37
N PRO A 231 5.00 14.49 -19.32
CA PRO A 231 5.43 15.19 -20.52
C PRO A 231 6.31 14.28 -21.38
N ALA A 232 6.18 14.41 -22.70
CA ALA A 232 6.88 13.60 -23.70
C ALA A 232 8.43 13.67 -23.59
N THR A 233 8.95 14.74 -22.98
CA THR A 233 10.38 14.98 -22.74
C THR A 233 10.97 14.07 -21.66
N TRP A 234 10.15 13.60 -20.72
CA TRP A 234 10.60 12.67 -19.68
C TRP A 234 10.70 11.24 -20.21
N THR A 235 9.75 10.85 -21.07
CA THR A 235 9.70 9.52 -21.70
C THR A 235 10.88 9.23 -22.62
N THR A 236 11.51 10.24 -23.21
CA THR A 236 12.71 10.10 -24.05
C THR A 236 14.02 9.95 -23.27
N GLN A 237 14.07 10.35 -21.99
CA GLN A 237 15.30 10.27 -21.18
C GLN A 237 15.50 8.91 -20.47
N ILE A 238 14.43 8.13 -20.26
CA ILE A 238 14.46 6.88 -19.46
C ILE A 238 14.53 5.61 -20.35
N GLY A 239 14.33 5.73 -21.67
CA GLY A 239 14.35 4.60 -22.61
C GLY A 239 12.99 3.92 -22.86
N ASP A 240 12.99 2.99 -23.82
CA ASP A 240 11.99 2.68 -24.87
C ASP A 240 10.62 2.01 -24.53
N PRO A 241 10.21 1.62 -23.29
CA PRO A 241 8.85 1.09 -23.10
C PRO A 241 7.73 2.12 -23.29
N TRP A 242 8.02 3.42 -23.09
CA TRP A 242 7.03 4.50 -23.08
C TRP A 242 6.84 5.22 -24.41
N GLN A 243 7.84 5.16 -25.30
CA GLN A 243 7.73 5.73 -26.66
C GLN A 243 6.63 5.02 -27.45
N ARG A 244 6.48 3.70 -27.30
CA ARG A 244 5.43 2.92 -27.99
C ARG A 244 4.02 3.23 -27.49
N ALA A 245 3.82 3.36 -26.18
CA ALA A 245 2.50 3.69 -25.62
C ALA A 245 2.01 5.09 -26.07
N TRP A 246 2.95 6.03 -26.22
CA TRP A 246 2.66 7.36 -26.73
C TRP A 246 2.37 7.36 -28.24
N GLN A 247 3.18 6.63 -29.03
CA GLN A 247 2.98 6.47 -30.47
C GLN A 247 1.65 5.77 -30.83
N LEU A 248 1.23 4.76 -30.05
CA LEU A 248 -0.02 4.05 -30.32
C LEU A 248 -1.27 4.91 -30.11
N ARG A 249 -1.26 5.88 -29.18
CA ARG A 249 -2.40 6.80 -28.98
C ARG A 249 -2.45 7.96 -29.98
N GLN A 250 -1.31 8.45 -30.46
CA GLN A 250 -1.31 9.47 -31.52
C GLN A 250 -1.90 8.95 -32.84
N VAL A 251 -1.72 7.65 -33.12
CA VAL A 251 -2.33 7.00 -34.30
C VAL A 251 -3.86 6.96 -34.18
N ASP A 252 -4.40 6.73 -32.97
CA ASP A 252 -5.86 6.70 -32.74
C ASP A 252 -6.50 8.10 -32.84
N GLU A 253 -5.84 9.14 -32.30
CA GLU A 253 -6.33 10.52 -32.39
C GLU A 253 -6.28 11.06 -33.83
N THR A 254 -5.24 10.69 -34.61
CA THR A 254 -5.13 11.08 -36.02
C THR A 254 -6.08 10.33 -36.94
N LEU A 255 -6.48 9.09 -36.59
CA LEU A 255 -7.54 8.35 -37.30
C LEU A 255 -8.92 8.93 -37.02
N THR A 256 -9.16 9.42 -35.81
CA THR A 256 -10.43 10.05 -35.43
C THR A 256 -10.60 11.43 -36.08
N GLN A 257 -9.53 12.20 -36.27
CA GLN A 257 -9.57 13.50 -36.96
C GLN A 257 -9.67 13.42 -38.50
N ARG A 258 -9.40 12.27 -39.12
CA ARG A 258 -9.56 12.08 -40.58
C ARG A 258 -10.96 11.60 -41.01
N GLN A 259 -11.84 11.31 -40.05
CA GLN A 259 -13.23 10.91 -40.30
C GLN A 259 -14.25 12.00 -39.95
N SER A 260 -13.80 13.23 -39.71
CA SER A 260 -14.64 14.43 -39.53
C SER A 260 -14.51 15.39 -40.71
#